data_AF-A0A920QEJ3-F1
#
_entry.id   AF-A0A920QEJ3-F1
#
_cell.length_a   1.000
_cell.length_b   1.000
_cell.length_c   1.000
_cell.angle_alpha   90.00
_cell.angle_beta   90.00
_cell.angle_gamma   90.00
#
_symmetry.space_group_name_H-M   'P 1'
#
loop_
_entity.id
_entity.type
_entity.pdbx_description
1 polymer ?
#
loop_
_entity_poly.entity_id
_entity_poly.type
_entity_poly.pdbx_seq_one_letter_code
_entity_poly.pdbx_strand_id
1 'polypeptide(L)'
;MLHTQGCKDYGTNVVAGVTPGKGGQDFEGVPIFNSVLEAVKATKGKCFNDFSPTSICCRCNNGGCSCKNFPLIVAITEGVPVVDRVSGVDFVNKKGCGLIGPNCPGIITPGQSKIGIMPGAIHKAGGIGIVSRSGTLTYEAVGQITRVGLGQSNPYRNRR
;
A
#
# COMPACT_ATOMS: atom_id res chain seq x y z
N MET A 1 -4.82 -9.17 -9.84
CA MET A 1 -5.95 -8.56 -9.09
C MET A 1 -6.34 -9.33 -7.82
N LEU A 2 -5.81 -10.55 -7.58
CA LEU A 2 -6.03 -11.36 -6.35
C LEU A 2 -5.88 -10.57 -5.03
N HIS A 3 -4.78 -9.82 -4.89
CA HIS A 3 -4.51 -9.10 -3.64
C HIS A 3 -5.41 -7.90 -3.41
N THR A 4 -5.90 -7.26 -4.48
CA THR A 4 -6.88 -6.17 -4.38
C THR A 4 -8.19 -6.68 -3.78
N GLN A 5 -8.64 -7.86 -4.22
CA GLN A 5 -9.83 -8.48 -3.67
C GLN A 5 -9.64 -8.85 -2.20
N GLY A 6 -8.52 -9.51 -1.87
CA GLY A 6 -8.20 -9.81 -0.47
C GLY A 6 -7.99 -8.57 0.42
N CYS A 7 -7.78 -7.38 -0.15
CA CYS A 7 -7.81 -6.13 0.61
C CYS A 7 -9.24 -5.66 0.86
N LYS A 8 -10.12 -5.72 -0.16
CA LYS A 8 -11.56 -5.40 -0.02
C LYS A 8 -12.23 -6.31 1.00
N ASP A 9 -12.02 -7.61 0.89
CA ASP A 9 -12.62 -8.62 1.79
C ASP A 9 -12.17 -8.43 3.24
N TYR A 10 -10.98 -7.88 3.45
CA TYR A 10 -10.46 -7.57 4.79
C TYR A 10 -11.01 -6.26 5.39
N GLY A 11 -11.70 -5.43 4.58
CA GLY A 11 -12.29 -4.16 5.00
C GLY A 11 -11.67 -2.90 4.38
N THR A 12 -10.68 -3.03 3.50
CA THR A 12 -10.10 -1.86 2.82
C THR A 12 -11.08 -1.29 1.79
N ASN A 13 -11.40 0.00 1.93
CA ASN A 13 -12.18 0.72 0.92
C ASN A 13 -11.32 1.03 -0.32
N VAL A 14 -11.38 0.14 -1.32
CA VAL A 14 -10.72 0.34 -2.61
C VAL A 14 -11.65 1.13 -3.53
N VAL A 15 -11.30 2.40 -3.76
CA VAL A 15 -12.16 3.34 -4.51
C VAL A 15 -11.82 3.47 -5.99
N ALA A 16 -10.62 3.06 -6.41
CA ALA A 16 -10.17 3.16 -7.80
C ALA A 16 -9.07 2.15 -8.12
N GLY A 17 -9.07 1.65 -9.35
CA GLY A 17 -7.94 0.97 -9.98
C GLY A 17 -7.28 1.88 -11.01
N VAL A 18 -5.98 1.71 -11.24
CA VAL A 18 -5.26 2.44 -12.30
C VAL A 18 -4.54 1.44 -13.17
N THR A 19 -4.85 1.43 -14.46
CA THR A 19 -4.15 0.62 -15.45
C THR A 19 -4.20 1.36 -16.79
N PRO A 20 -3.06 1.90 -17.27
CA PRO A 20 -3.00 2.57 -18.56
C PRO A 20 -3.52 1.68 -19.69
N GLY A 21 -4.38 2.23 -20.54
CA GLY A 21 -5.02 1.51 -21.65
C GLY A 21 -6.30 0.76 -21.27
N LYS A 22 -6.71 0.77 -19.99
CA LYS A 22 -7.95 0.13 -19.51
C LYS A 22 -8.91 1.08 -18.78
N GLY A 23 -8.70 2.39 -18.90
CA GLY A 23 -9.60 3.36 -18.29
C GLY A 23 -11.03 3.24 -18.80
N GLY A 24 -12.00 3.47 -17.91
CA GLY A 24 -13.43 3.32 -18.18
C GLY A 24 -13.98 1.92 -17.94
N GLN A 25 -13.13 0.94 -17.63
CA GLN A 25 -13.56 -0.38 -17.19
C GLN A 25 -13.96 -0.36 -15.71
N ASP A 26 -14.68 -1.38 -15.28
CA ASP A 26 -15.00 -1.65 -13.89
C ASP A 26 -14.43 -3.01 -13.48
N PHE A 27 -13.96 -3.11 -12.24
CA PHE A 27 -13.57 -4.38 -11.64
C PHE A 27 -14.27 -4.55 -10.29
N GLU A 28 -15.32 -5.38 -10.28
CA GLU A 28 -16.08 -5.71 -9.07
C GLU A 28 -16.59 -4.46 -8.31
N GLY A 29 -17.11 -3.48 -9.06
CA GLY A 29 -17.58 -2.19 -8.54
C GLY A 29 -16.48 -1.16 -8.27
N VAL A 30 -15.23 -1.45 -8.66
CA VAL A 30 -14.11 -0.51 -8.58
C VAL A 30 -13.81 0.04 -9.97
N PRO A 31 -14.00 1.36 -10.21
CA PRO A 31 -13.70 1.97 -11.51
C PRO A 31 -12.20 1.96 -11.80
N ILE A 32 -11.84 1.64 -13.05
CA ILE A 32 -10.47 1.64 -13.55
C ILE A 32 -10.22 2.93 -14.34
N PHE A 33 -9.10 3.58 -14.06
CA PHE A 33 -8.65 4.80 -14.72
C PHE A 33 -7.35 4.56 -15.49
N ASN A 34 -7.07 5.40 -16.49
CA ASN A 34 -5.82 5.34 -17.24
C ASN A 34 -4.65 5.96 -16.47
N SER A 35 -4.93 6.99 -15.66
CA SER A 35 -3.92 7.70 -14.87
C SER A 35 -4.31 7.82 -13.40
N VAL A 36 -3.29 7.97 -12.54
CA VAL A 36 -3.52 8.18 -11.10
C VAL A 36 -4.20 9.54 -10.87
N LEU A 37 -3.84 10.55 -11.66
CA LEU A 37 -4.42 11.89 -11.55
C LEU A 37 -5.93 11.89 -11.80
N GLU A 38 -6.41 11.15 -12.81
CA GLU A 38 -7.85 10.97 -13.06
C GLU A 38 -8.54 10.30 -11.87
N ALA A 39 -7.96 9.20 -11.37
CA ALA A 39 -8.51 8.46 -10.24
C ALA A 39 -8.64 9.34 -8.99
N VAL A 40 -7.63 10.16 -8.68
CA VAL A 40 -7.67 11.10 -7.55
C VAL A 40 -8.76 12.14 -7.71
N LYS A 41 -8.85 12.76 -8.89
CA LYS A 41 -9.85 13.81 -9.15
C LYS A 41 -11.27 13.27 -9.01
N ALA A 42 -11.52 12.04 -9.46
CA ALA A 42 -12.83 11.42 -9.38
C ALA A 42 -13.18 10.92 -7.97
N THR A 43 -12.23 10.29 -7.26
CA THR A 43 -12.54 9.48 -6.07
C THR A 43 -11.99 10.05 -4.76
N LYS A 44 -11.07 11.01 -4.82
CA LYS A 44 -10.38 11.59 -3.65
C LYS A 44 -9.69 10.54 -2.78
N GLY A 45 -9.16 9.47 -3.39
CA GLY A 45 -8.42 8.42 -2.68
C GLY A 45 -7.26 8.98 -1.85
N LYS A 46 -7.03 8.42 -0.66
CA LYS A 46 -6.05 8.91 0.33
C LYS A 46 -4.77 8.09 0.43
N CYS A 47 -4.73 6.92 -0.17
CA CYS A 47 -3.55 6.05 -0.17
C CYS A 47 -3.39 5.45 -1.56
N PHE A 48 -2.15 5.30 -2.01
CA PHE A 48 -1.82 4.64 -3.25
C PHE A 48 -1.07 3.33 -2.97
N ASN A 49 -1.49 2.24 -3.61
CA ASN A 49 -0.86 0.94 -3.50
C ASN A 49 -0.37 0.50 -4.88
N ASP A 50 0.93 0.28 -5.02
CA ASP A 50 1.56 -0.08 -6.28
C ASP A 50 2.00 -1.53 -6.31
N PHE A 51 1.46 -2.27 -7.28
CA PHE A 51 1.82 -3.65 -7.61
C PHE A 51 2.64 -3.74 -8.92
N SER A 52 3.00 -2.62 -9.53
CA SER A 52 3.62 -2.59 -10.86
C SER A 52 5.10 -2.95 -10.81
N PRO A 53 5.62 -3.70 -11.81
CA PRO A 53 7.05 -3.94 -11.96
C PRO A 53 7.87 -2.66 -12.25
N THR A 54 7.20 -1.60 -12.74
CA THR A 54 7.85 -0.32 -13.05
C THR A 54 8.25 0.43 -11.78
N SER A 55 9.37 1.14 -11.83
CA SER A 55 9.83 1.94 -10.71
C SER A 55 8.77 2.95 -10.26
N ILE A 56 8.64 3.07 -8.94
CA ILE A 56 7.71 4.02 -8.32
C ILE A 56 8.00 5.46 -8.75
N CYS A 57 9.28 5.74 -9.03
CA CYS A 57 9.75 7.03 -9.51
C CYS A 57 9.18 7.33 -10.89
N CYS A 58 9.18 6.38 -11.84
CA CYS A 58 8.61 6.58 -13.18
C CYS A 58 7.10 6.89 -13.13
N ARG A 59 6.34 6.25 -12.25
CA ARG A 59 4.89 6.53 -12.11
C ARG A 59 4.59 7.80 -11.31
N CYS A 60 5.43 8.14 -10.33
CA CYS A 60 5.27 9.39 -9.57
C CYS A 60 5.67 10.62 -10.39
N ASN A 61 6.75 10.54 -11.20
CA ASN A 61 7.19 11.63 -12.07
C ASN A 61 6.27 11.82 -13.29
N ASN A 62 5.95 10.73 -14.02
CA ASN A 62 5.23 10.85 -15.30
C ASN A 62 3.71 10.65 -15.19
N GLY A 63 3.21 10.06 -14.09
CA GLY A 63 1.81 9.62 -13.94
C GLY A 63 0.90 10.51 -13.09
N GLY A 64 1.39 11.68 -12.66
CA GLY A 64 0.58 12.63 -11.87
C GLY A 64 0.36 12.21 -10.42
N CYS A 65 1.15 11.27 -9.90
CA CYS A 65 1.21 10.96 -8.47
C CYS A 65 1.96 12.09 -7.73
N SER A 66 1.37 13.28 -7.71
CA SER A 66 1.85 14.34 -6.85
C SER A 66 1.54 13.91 -5.42
N CYS A 67 2.59 13.69 -4.64
CA CYS A 67 2.56 13.46 -3.20
C CYS A 67 1.70 14.47 -2.41
N LYS A 68 1.32 15.62 -3.00
CA LYS A 68 0.31 16.52 -2.43
C LYS A 68 -1.08 15.89 -2.28
N ASN A 69 -1.42 14.90 -3.11
CA ASN A 69 -2.73 14.25 -3.11
C ASN A 69 -2.77 12.97 -2.26
N PHE A 70 -1.62 12.38 -1.96
CA PHE A 70 -1.51 11.15 -1.18
C PHE A 70 -0.50 11.31 -0.06
N PRO A 71 -0.92 11.25 1.22
CA PRO A 71 0.01 11.23 2.35
C PRO A 71 0.86 9.95 2.43
N LEU A 72 0.41 8.85 1.81
CA LEU A 72 1.09 7.55 1.90
C LEU A 72 1.05 6.78 0.58
N ILE A 73 2.21 6.28 0.19
CA ILE A 73 2.41 5.37 -0.94
C ILE A 73 2.95 4.04 -0.40
N VAL A 74 2.33 2.93 -0.81
CA VAL A 74 2.75 1.56 -0.47
C VAL A 74 3.21 0.87 -1.73
N ALA A 75 4.45 0.38 -1.73
CA ALA A 75 5.15 -0.17 -2.87
C ALA A 75 5.50 -1.64 -2.61
N ILE A 76 4.79 -2.55 -3.27
CA ILE A 76 4.95 -3.99 -2.98
C ILE A 76 6.09 -4.59 -3.79
N THR A 77 6.26 -4.13 -5.03
CA THR A 77 7.12 -4.71 -6.05
C THR A 77 8.57 -4.96 -5.60
N GLU A 78 9.04 -6.17 -5.88
CA GLU A 78 10.42 -6.61 -5.71
C GLU A 78 11.23 -6.41 -7.02
N GLY A 79 12.57 -6.39 -6.92
CA GLY A 79 13.43 -6.32 -8.10
C GLY A 79 13.56 -4.93 -8.73
N VAL A 80 13.02 -3.89 -8.09
CA VAL A 80 13.22 -2.49 -8.52
C VAL A 80 14.72 -2.16 -8.45
N PRO A 81 15.34 -1.67 -9.54
CA PRO A 81 16.74 -1.27 -9.56
C PRO A 81 17.10 -0.30 -8.43
N VAL A 82 18.30 -0.43 -7.87
CA VAL A 82 18.72 0.39 -6.72
C VAL A 82 18.73 1.88 -7.07
N VAL A 83 19.18 2.24 -8.27
CA VAL A 83 19.19 3.63 -8.76
C VAL A 83 17.78 4.23 -8.74
N ASP A 84 16.82 3.50 -9.29
CA ASP A 84 15.41 3.91 -9.32
C ASP A 84 14.80 4.04 -7.91
N ARG A 85 15.20 3.16 -6.99
CA ARG A 85 14.77 3.23 -5.59
C ARG A 85 15.29 4.51 -4.92
N VAL A 86 16.57 4.84 -5.09
CA VAL A 86 17.18 6.03 -4.50
C VAL A 86 16.49 7.29 -5.02
N SER A 87 16.30 7.38 -6.34
CA SER A 87 15.57 8.51 -6.95
C SER A 87 14.12 8.60 -6.48
N GLY A 88 13.43 7.46 -6.33
CA GLY A 88 12.05 7.42 -5.85
C GLY A 88 11.91 7.87 -4.38
N VAL A 89 12.80 7.42 -3.51
CA VAL A 89 12.82 7.83 -2.09
C VAL A 89 13.10 9.32 -1.97
N ASP A 90 14.11 9.83 -2.69
CA ASP A 90 14.44 11.27 -2.69
C ASP A 90 13.26 12.12 -3.19
N PHE A 91 12.60 11.71 -4.27
CA PHE A 91 11.41 12.39 -4.79
C PHE A 91 10.29 12.45 -3.75
N VAL A 92 9.94 11.33 -3.13
CA VAL A 92 8.85 11.24 -2.15
C VAL A 92 9.16 12.10 -0.92
N ASN A 93 10.40 12.07 -0.43
CA ASN A 93 10.86 12.89 0.70
C ASN A 93 10.75 14.39 0.38
N LYS A 94 11.24 14.83 -0.78
CA LYS A 94 11.17 16.24 -1.21
C LYS A 94 9.74 16.75 -1.35
N LYS A 95 8.78 15.85 -1.61
CA LYS A 95 7.38 16.20 -1.76
C LYS A 95 6.52 15.97 -0.50
N GLY A 96 7.13 15.48 0.59
CA GLY A 96 6.48 15.35 1.89
C GLY A 96 5.45 14.22 2.02
N CYS A 97 5.58 13.15 1.21
CA CYS A 97 4.74 11.96 1.33
C CYS A 97 5.48 10.84 2.06
N GLY A 98 4.75 9.91 2.69
CA GLY A 98 5.32 8.68 3.21
C GLY A 98 5.47 7.61 2.13
N LEU A 99 6.53 6.82 2.20
CA LEU A 99 6.74 5.63 1.37
C LEU A 99 6.96 4.40 2.25
N ILE A 100 6.17 3.35 2.02
CA ILE A 100 6.39 2.01 2.59
C ILE A 100 6.84 1.10 1.44
N GLY A 101 8.04 0.53 1.53
CA GLY A 101 8.68 -0.23 0.46
C GLY A 101 9.72 0.59 -0.32
N PRO A 102 10.08 0.19 -1.56
CA PRO A 102 9.63 -0.99 -2.29
C PRO A 102 10.11 -2.31 -1.67
N ASN A 103 9.72 -3.44 -2.25
CA ASN A 103 9.98 -4.79 -1.72
C ASN A 103 9.47 -4.94 -0.28
N CYS A 104 8.16 -4.74 -0.10
CA CYS A 104 7.53 -4.93 1.19
C CYS A 104 6.18 -5.64 1.03
N PRO A 105 5.70 -6.38 2.04
CA PRO A 105 4.40 -7.01 1.96
C PRO A 105 3.23 -6.01 2.15
N GLY A 106 3.54 -4.76 2.54
CA GLY A 106 2.61 -3.66 2.70
C GLY A 106 2.38 -3.24 4.15
N ILE A 107 1.16 -2.76 4.44
CA ILE A 107 0.73 -2.32 5.79
C ILE A 107 -0.66 -2.87 6.12
N ILE A 108 -0.90 -3.14 7.40
CA ILE A 108 -2.19 -3.65 7.87
C ILE A 108 -2.56 -3.00 9.20
N THR A 109 -3.82 -2.58 9.30
CA THR A 109 -4.49 -2.21 10.54
C THR A 109 -5.46 -3.34 10.86
N PRO A 110 -5.15 -4.20 11.85
CA PRO A 110 -5.96 -5.39 12.13
C PRO A 110 -7.43 -5.05 12.35
N GLY A 111 -8.32 -5.79 11.67
CA GLY A 111 -9.77 -5.61 11.75
C GLY A 111 -10.32 -4.33 11.10
N GLN A 112 -9.49 -3.56 10.38
CA GLN A 112 -9.95 -2.34 9.70
C GLN A 112 -9.55 -2.28 8.23
N SER A 113 -8.25 -2.40 7.93
CA SER A 113 -7.77 -2.28 6.56
C SER A 113 -6.45 -3.00 6.37
N LYS A 114 -6.24 -3.47 5.15
CA LYS A 114 -5.03 -4.13 4.66
C LYS A 114 -4.66 -3.56 3.30
N ILE A 115 -3.40 -3.19 3.15
CA ILE A 115 -2.84 -2.70 1.90
C ILE A 115 -1.62 -3.56 1.59
N GLY A 116 -1.72 -4.38 0.55
CA GLY A 116 -0.65 -5.28 0.12
C GLY A 116 -1.02 -6.76 0.26
N ILE A 117 0.02 -7.60 0.37
CA ILE A 117 -0.06 -9.04 0.17
C ILE A 117 -0.06 -9.86 1.47
N MET A 118 -0.06 -9.19 2.63
CA MET A 118 -0.07 -9.87 3.92
C MET A 118 -1.31 -10.76 4.11
N PRO A 119 -1.19 -11.89 4.83
CA PRO A 119 -2.32 -12.71 5.22
C PRO A 119 -3.09 -12.02 6.36
N GLY A 120 -4.37 -11.73 6.13
CA GLY A 120 -5.20 -11.01 7.11
C GLY A 120 -5.57 -11.85 8.35
N ALA A 121 -5.75 -13.17 8.19
CA ALA A 121 -6.30 -14.05 9.21
C ALA A 121 -5.43 -14.22 10.47
N ILE A 122 -4.11 -13.98 10.37
CA ILE A 122 -3.18 -14.10 11.50
C ILE A 122 -3.13 -12.83 12.39
N HIS A 123 -3.76 -11.74 11.93
CA HIS A 123 -3.73 -10.45 12.62
C HIS A 123 -4.92 -10.28 13.55
N LYS A 124 -4.64 -9.84 14.78
CA LYS A 124 -5.62 -9.56 15.82
C LYS A 124 -5.38 -8.15 16.35
N ALA A 125 -6.44 -7.36 16.53
CA ALA A 125 -6.28 -6.01 17.08
C ALA A 125 -5.72 -6.03 18.51
N GLY A 126 -4.75 -5.17 18.79
CA GLY A 126 -4.15 -4.98 20.11
C GLY A 126 -3.21 -3.77 20.17
N GLY A 127 -2.27 -3.79 21.10
CA GLY A 127 -1.38 -2.64 21.40
C GLY A 127 -0.01 -2.67 20.73
N ILE A 128 0.42 -3.79 20.16
CA ILE A 128 1.83 -4.00 19.79
C ILE A 128 2.10 -3.60 18.34
N GLY A 129 2.95 -2.58 18.13
CA GLY A 129 3.38 -2.20 16.79
C GLY A 129 4.47 -3.13 16.27
N ILE A 130 4.34 -3.63 15.05
CA ILE A 130 5.36 -4.46 14.39
C ILE A 130 5.85 -3.74 13.14
N VAL A 131 7.18 -3.60 13.04
CA VAL A 131 7.86 -3.07 11.86
C VAL A 131 8.99 -4.03 11.51
N SER A 132 9.05 -4.45 10.25
CA SER A 132 10.05 -5.39 9.76
C SER A 132 10.33 -5.14 8.28
N ARG A 133 11.55 -5.49 7.87
CA ARG A 133 11.97 -5.47 6.46
C ARG A 133 11.77 -6.82 5.76
N SER A 134 11.43 -7.86 6.51
CA SER A 134 11.22 -9.22 5.98
C SER A 134 9.75 -9.61 6.11
N GLY A 135 9.11 -9.96 4.99
CA GLY A 135 7.70 -10.34 4.97
C GLY A 135 7.41 -11.60 5.79
N THR A 136 8.12 -12.69 5.53
CA THR A 136 7.90 -13.98 6.21
C THR A 136 8.16 -13.90 7.71
N LEU A 137 9.23 -13.19 8.13
CA LEU A 137 9.50 -12.98 9.54
C LEU A 137 8.44 -12.11 10.22
N THR A 138 7.85 -11.16 9.49
CA THR A 138 6.70 -10.38 10.00
C THR A 138 5.53 -11.31 10.32
N TYR A 139 5.23 -12.26 9.44
CA TYR A 139 4.10 -13.17 9.63
C TYR A 139 4.32 -14.11 10.81
N GLU A 140 5.55 -14.58 10.98
CA GLU A 140 5.93 -15.41 12.12
C GLU A 140 5.81 -14.63 13.43
N ALA A 141 6.37 -13.42 13.51
CA ALA A 141 6.26 -12.57 14.69
C ALA A 141 4.79 -12.23 15.04
N VAL A 142 3.98 -11.87 14.03
CA VAL A 142 2.54 -11.64 14.19
C VAL A 142 1.86 -12.90 14.73
N GLY A 143 2.11 -14.06 14.12
CA GLY A 143 1.52 -15.33 14.52
C GLY A 143 1.87 -15.73 15.94
N GLN A 144 3.14 -15.58 16.34
CA GLN A 144 3.61 -15.89 17.69
C GLN A 144 2.92 -15.03 18.74
N ILE A 145 2.84 -13.71 18.54
CA ILE A 145 2.21 -12.84 19.54
C ILE A 145 0.68 -13.04 19.57
N THR A 146 0.05 -13.31 18.42
CA THR A 146 -1.39 -13.61 18.37
C THR A 146 -1.70 -14.91 19.13
N ARG A 147 -0.85 -15.94 19.02
CA ARG A 147 -1.01 -17.24 19.72
C ARG A 147 -0.93 -17.11 21.24
N VAL A 148 -0.10 -16.20 21.77
CA VAL A 148 -0.03 -15.92 23.21
C VAL A 148 -1.11 -14.92 23.67
N GLY A 149 -2.10 -14.63 22.83
CA GLY A 149 -3.27 -13.81 23.17
C GLY A 149 -3.10 -12.31 22.95
N LEU A 150 -1.89 -11.85 22.63
CA LEU A 150 -1.58 -10.45 22.33
C LEU A 150 -2.09 -10.07 20.92
N GLY A 151 -2.17 -8.77 20.64
CA GLY A 151 -2.65 -8.27 19.35
C GLY A 151 -1.79 -7.12 18.83
N GLN A 152 -1.82 -6.93 17.52
CA GLN A 152 -1.06 -5.91 16.81
C GLN A 152 -1.81 -4.57 16.77
N SER A 153 -1.07 -3.48 16.83
CA SER A 153 -1.52 -2.14 16.50
C SER A 153 -1.00 -1.74 15.10
N ASN A 154 -1.58 -0.69 14.52
CA ASN A 154 -1.01 -0.10 13.31
C ASN A 154 0.22 0.76 13.67
N PRO A 155 1.41 0.52 13.09
CA PRO A 155 2.60 1.33 13.33
C PRO A 155 2.45 2.80 12.91
N TYR A 156 1.45 3.13 12.09
CA TYR A 156 1.16 4.50 11.64
C TYR A 156 0.07 5.21 12.46
N ARG A 157 -0.34 4.66 13.63
CA ARG A 157 -1.33 5.28 14.51
C ARG A 157 -0.74 6.53 15.19
N ASN A 158 -0.87 7.68 14.53
CA ASN A 158 -0.69 9.05 15.03
C ASN A 158 0.47 9.26 16.03
N ARG A 159 1.64 9.66 15.52
CA ARG A 159 2.38 10.74 16.19
C ARG A 159 1.59 12.02 15.95
N ARG A 160 0.71 12.38 16.88
CA ARG A 160 0.41 13.79 17.13
C ARG A 160 1.52 14.34 18.02
#